data_AF-A0A1A6A6W6-F1
#
_entry.id   AF-A0A1A6A6W6-F1
#
_cell.length_a   1.000
_cell.length_b   1.000
_cell.length_c   1.000
_cell.angle_alpha   90.00
_cell.angle_beta   90.00
_cell.angle_gamma   90.00
#
_symmetry.space_group_name_H-M   'P 1'
#
loop_
_entity.id
_entity.type
_entity.pdbx_description
1 polymer ?
#
loop_
_entity_poly.entity_id
_entity_poly.type
_entity_poly.pdbx_seq_one_letter_code
_entity_poly.pdbx_strand_id
1 'polypeptide(L)'
;MFIPLLCGVIYALFYLTYALVSPKFDSERKKAYILSVISSFTMTVLSIPFFISYLRYGLEKTFKDGQAGWMGEMGRFSTVFFGVYLFADLTIGYFKYRSQVGLLTGWIHHTVYIGLMFYVAHAKIAPIFLTGAIMELPTFDLGMSNLFPSLRNNIRFLSSFFIFRILYHVIYLVDVARPHSRSYMGGSWVPTIMLGLALMMHVSWFKGGLTGYIKRQSKSKSRSDAKIDLRSKQTSQVEIDTKQDLLIEAVSGYDENIKDGLLPSSPDDSPLVTPRTPSSGPFLHLSNIQIPNLNLNLNMNMPTLPSLTELTAALNKEKLVESGQGFKEAVKHRWDEQKEKFNTRGQLLYKRNKLDRRDSEEIVVVREVVME
;
A
#
# COMPACT_ATOMS: atom_id res chain seq x y z
N MET A 1 -17.73 12.22 28.79
CA MET A 1 -18.91 11.56 28.16
C MET A 1 -18.99 11.77 26.64
N PHE A 2 -18.49 12.88 26.09
CA PHE A 2 -18.58 13.15 24.63
C PHE A 2 -17.75 12.23 23.73
N ILE A 3 -16.57 11.76 24.17
CA ILE A 3 -15.67 10.97 23.29
C ILE A 3 -16.26 9.59 22.92
N PRO A 4 -16.77 8.76 23.86
CA PRO A 4 -17.37 7.47 23.49
C PRO A 4 -18.56 7.60 22.54
N LEU A 5 -19.41 8.61 22.77
CA LEU A 5 -20.55 8.91 21.88
C LEU A 5 -20.05 9.30 20.48
N LEU A 6 -19.06 10.19 20.40
CA LEU A 6 -18.45 10.58 19.13
C LEU A 6 -17.84 9.38 18.39
N CYS A 7 -17.14 8.49 19.09
CA CYS A 7 -16.60 7.26 18.51
C CYS A 7 -17.69 6.38 17.92
N GLY A 8 -18.78 6.17 18.66
CA GLY A 8 -19.93 5.38 18.20
C GLY A 8 -20.60 5.98 16.97
N VAL A 9 -20.79 7.30 16.94
CA VAL A 9 -21.37 8.02 15.80
C VAL A 9 -20.46 7.91 14.58
N ILE A 10 -19.15 8.16 14.70
CA ILE A 10 -18.21 8.05 13.57
C ILE A 10 -18.16 6.61 13.04
N TYR A 11 -18.16 5.61 13.93
CA TYR A 11 -18.19 4.20 13.54
C TYR A 11 -19.47 3.87 12.76
N ALA A 12 -20.63 4.29 13.26
CA ALA A 12 -21.91 4.09 12.59
C ALA A 12 -21.93 4.76 11.20
N LEU A 13 -21.35 5.95 11.06
CA LEU A 13 -21.20 6.63 9.77
C LEU A 13 -20.31 5.85 8.80
N PHE A 14 -19.18 5.30 9.25
CA PHE A 14 -18.33 4.44 8.41
C PHE A 14 -19.09 3.19 7.96
N TYR A 15 -19.76 2.51 8.89
CA TYR A 15 -20.53 1.30 8.59
C TYR A 15 -21.67 1.58 7.60
N LEU A 16 -22.46 2.64 7.85
CA LEU A 16 -23.57 3.03 6.98
C LEU A 16 -23.06 3.42 5.59
N THR A 17 -22.01 4.24 5.51
CA THR A 17 -21.41 4.63 4.24
C THR A 17 -20.91 3.41 3.47
N TYR A 18 -20.23 2.48 4.13
CA TYR A 18 -19.81 1.22 3.52
C TYR A 18 -21.00 0.40 3.01
N ALA A 19 -22.06 0.26 3.81
CA ALA A 19 -23.24 -0.50 3.45
C ALA A 19 -23.97 0.08 2.22
N LEU A 20 -24.02 1.42 2.11
CA LEU A 20 -24.65 2.11 0.98
C LEU A 20 -23.80 2.11 -0.28
N VAL A 21 -22.47 2.17 -0.15
CA VAL A 21 -21.54 2.34 -1.29
C VAL A 21 -21.04 0.99 -1.82
N SER A 22 -20.83 -0.01 -0.95
CA SER A 22 -20.27 -1.31 -1.36
C SER A 22 -21.07 -2.08 -2.41
N PRO A 23 -22.41 -2.00 -2.51
CA PRO A 23 -23.16 -2.64 -3.59
C PRO A 23 -22.83 -2.09 -4.99
N LYS A 24 -22.23 -0.89 -5.08
CA LYS A 24 -21.84 -0.26 -6.35
C LYS A 24 -20.53 -0.83 -6.94
N PHE A 25 -19.88 -1.75 -6.24
CA PHE A 25 -18.61 -2.33 -6.65
C PHE A 25 -18.68 -3.86 -6.63
N ASP A 26 -18.31 -4.51 -7.72
CA ASP A 26 -18.49 -5.97 -7.84
C ASP A 26 -17.43 -6.76 -7.07
N SER A 27 -16.19 -6.26 -7.02
CA SER A 27 -15.06 -6.98 -6.42
C SER A 27 -14.85 -6.64 -4.95
N GLU A 28 -14.56 -7.64 -4.11
CA GLU A 28 -14.11 -7.45 -2.72
C GLU A 28 -12.91 -6.50 -2.62
N ARG A 29 -12.00 -6.59 -3.59
CA ARG A 29 -10.82 -5.74 -3.67
C ARG A 29 -11.20 -4.25 -3.75
N LYS A 30 -12.15 -3.88 -4.61
CA LYS A 30 -12.64 -2.49 -4.68
C LYS A 30 -13.32 -2.10 -3.38
N LYS A 31 -14.17 -2.96 -2.83
CA LYS A 31 -14.88 -2.70 -1.57
C LYS A 31 -13.92 -2.39 -0.41
N ALA A 32 -12.79 -3.09 -0.34
CA ALA A 32 -11.75 -2.86 0.66
C ALA A 32 -11.12 -1.44 0.62
N TYR A 33 -11.21 -0.72 -0.50
CA TYR A 33 -10.67 0.65 -0.60
C TYR A 33 -11.67 1.75 -0.21
N ILE A 34 -12.95 1.45 -0.01
CA ILE A 34 -13.99 2.46 0.26
C ILE A 34 -13.64 3.29 1.51
N LEU A 35 -13.39 2.62 2.63
CA LEU A 35 -13.08 3.29 3.90
C LEU A 35 -11.74 4.01 3.83
N SER A 36 -10.72 3.40 3.21
CA SER A 36 -9.41 4.03 3.06
C SER A 36 -9.47 5.31 2.23
N VAL A 37 -10.27 5.35 1.15
CA VAL A 37 -10.47 6.56 0.35
C VAL A 37 -11.11 7.67 1.15
N ILE A 38 -12.18 7.38 1.89
CA ILE A 38 -12.86 8.36 2.74
C ILE A 38 -11.91 8.90 3.79
N SER A 39 -11.24 8.00 4.52
CA SER A 39 -10.34 8.37 5.61
C SER A 39 -9.14 9.18 5.12
N SER A 40 -8.44 8.70 4.08
CA SER A 40 -7.27 9.39 3.53
C SER A 40 -7.63 10.74 2.92
N PHE A 41 -8.79 10.88 2.27
CA PHE A 41 -9.30 12.18 1.83
C PHE A 41 -9.51 13.13 3.00
N THR A 42 -10.27 12.70 4.02
CA THR A 42 -10.57 13.52 5.19
C THR A 42 -9.30 13.91 5.93
N MET A 43 -8.36 12.98 6.16
CA MET A 43 -7.10 13.28 6.84
C MET A 43 -6.21 14.22 6.02
N THR A 44 -6.18 14.07 4.70
CA THR A 44 -5.48 15.01 3.83
C THR A 44 -6.05 16.42 4.00
N VAL A 45 -7.38 16.59 3.93
CA VAL A 45 -8.03 17.90 4.08
C VAL A 45 -7.79 18.52 5.46
N LEU A 46 -8.00 17.75 6.53
CA LEU A 46 -7.81 18.22 7.91
C LEU A 46 -6.35 18.54 8.24
N SER A 47 -5.39 17.93 7.54
CA SER A 47 -3.96 18.22 7.71
C SER A 47 -3.51 19.55 7.11
N ILE A 48 -4.23 20.09 6.13
CA ILE A 48 -3.78 21.25 5.34
C ILE A 48 -3.40 22.45 6.23
N PRO A 49 -4.21 22.86 7.24
CA PRO A 49 -3.82 23.99 8.08
C PRO A 49 -2.55 23.76 8.89
N PHE A 50 -2.36 22.54 9.40
CA PHE A 50 -1.16 22.18 10.16
C PHE A 50 0.07 22.11 9.25
N PHE A 51 -0.08 21.58 8.05
CA PHE A 51 0.99 21.52 7.07
C PHE A 51 1.40 22.92 6.59
N ILE A 52 0.43 23.80 6.29
CA ILE A 52 0.72 25.20 5.91
C ILE A 52 1.38 25.96 7.06
N SER A 53 0.88 25.81 8.30
CA SER A 53 1.50 26.43 9.47
C SER A 53 2.94 25.95 9.66
N TYR A 54 3.17 24.64 9.46
CA TYR A 54 4.49 24.04 9.54
C TYR A 54 5.46 24.63 8.51
N LEU A 55 5.04 24.71 7.24
CA LEU A 55 5.89 25.28 6.19
C LEU A 55 6.19 26.77 6.38
N ARG A 56 5.25 27.54 6.94
CA ARG A 56 5.39 28.99 7.11
C ARG A 56 6.13 29.40 8.38
N TYR A 57 5.91 28.66 9.47
CA TYR A 57 6.31 29.10 10.80
C TYR A 57 7.10 28.04 11.58
N GLY A 58 7.31 26.86 11.01
CA GLY A 58 8.02 25.76 11.64
C GLY A 58 7.17 24.95 12.63
N LEU A 59 7.79 23.90 13.16
CA LEU A 59 7.12 22.92 14.01
C LEU A 59 6.69 23.48 15.37
N GLU A 60 7.50 24.34 15.99
CA GLU A 60 7.20 24.88 17.32
C GLU A 60 5.92 25.72 17.32
N LYS A 61 5.78 26.66 16.38
CA LYS A 61 4.56 27.48 16.28
C LYS A 61 3.36 26.62 15.93
N THR A 62 3.50 25.69 14.97
CA THR A 62 2.43 24.75 14.61
C THR A 62 1.96 23.91 15.79
N PHE A 63 2.91 23.44 16.61
CA PHE A 63 2.62 22.67 17.81
C PHE A 63 1.85 23.50 18.83
N LYS A 64 2.31 24.73 19.12
CA LYS A 64 1.65 25.66 20.06
C LYS A 64 0.25 26.03 19.61
N ASP A 65 0.09 26.45 18.35
CA ASP A 65 -1.21 26.81 17.77
C ASP A 65 -2.18 25.62 17.79
N GLY A 66 -1.66 24.41 17.58
CA GLY A 66 -2.43 23.17 17.61
C GLY A 66 -2.82 22.68 19.02
N GLN A 67 -2.39 23.33 20.11
CA GLN A 67 -2.79 22.92 21.46
C GLN A 67 -4.20 23.41 21.85
N ALA A 68 -4.67 24.48 21.23
CA ALA A 68 -5.88 25.18 21.65
C ALA A 68 -6.67 25.76 20.45
N GLY A 69 -7.81 26.37 20.75
CA GLY A 69 -8.68 26.97 19.73
C GLY A 69 -9.17 25.95 18.70
N TRP A 70 -9.51 26.45 17.50
CA TRP A 70 -10.08 25.63 16.44
C TRP A 70 -9.10 24.57 15.91
N MET A 71 -7.79 24.85 15.88
CA MET A 71 -6.77 23.85 15.50
C MET A 71 -6.69 22.75 16.56
N GLY A 72 -6.73 23.09 17.84
CA GLY A 72 -6.77 22.11 18.93
C GLY A 72 -7.98 21.18 18.84
N GLU A 73 -9.18 21.72 18.64
CA GLU A 73 -10.38 20.90 18.47
C GLU A 73 -10.32 20.03 17.20
N MET A 74 -9.81 20.58 16.09
CA MET A 74 -9.58 19.84 14.85
C MET A 74 -8.61 18.67 15.07
N GLY A 75 -7.51 18.89 15.80
CA GLY A 75 -6.54 17.86 16.14
C GLY A 75 -7.16 16.72 16.97
N ARG A 76 -7.98 17.05 17.96
CA ARG A 76 -8.70 16.06 18.78
C ARG A 76 -9.70 15.26 17.95
N PHE A 77 -10.53 15.94 17.17
CA PHE A 77 -11.50 15.31 16.28
C PHE A 77 -10.80 14.37 15.30
N SER A 78 -9.75 14.84 14.63
CA SER A 78 -9.01 14.07 13.63
C SER A 78 -8.32 12.83 14.21
N THR A 79 -7.79 12.93 15.43
CA THR A 79 -7.19 11.79 16.14
C THR A 79 -8.24 10.72 16.43
N VAL A 80 -9.41 11.13 16.93
CA VAL A 80 -10.54 10.22 17.18
C VAL A 80 -11.06 9.62 15.87
N PHE A 81 -11.26 10.45 14.85
CA PHE A 81 -11.72 10.02 13.52
C PHE A 81 -10.79 8.96 12.92
N PHE A 82 -9.48 9.20 12.91
CA PHE A 82 -8.52 8.25 12.35
C PHE A 82 -8.45 6.96 13.18
N GLY A 83 -8.48 7.06 14.50
CA GLY A 83 -8.54 5.89 15.40
C GLY A 83 -9.77 5.02 15.14
N VAL A 84 -10.94 5.64 15.01
CA VAL A 84 -12.21 4.95 14.71
C VAL A 84 -12.20 4.37 13.31
N TYR A 85 -11.63 5.06 12.32
CA TYR A 85 -11.42 4.51 10.97
C TYR A 85 -10.62 3.20 11.00
N LEU A 86 -9.49 3.17 11.70
CA LEU A 86 -8.63 1.98 11.76
C LEU A 86 -9.38 0.79 12.37
N PHE A 87 -10.15 1.05 13.43
CA PHE A 87 -11.00 0.05 14.07
C PHE A 87 -12.14 -0.39 13.15
N ALA A 88 -12.81 0.54 12.46
CA ALA A 88 -13.85 0.26 11.49
C ALA A 88 -13.33 -0.58 10.32
N ASP A 89 -12.16 -0.27 9.78
CA ASP A 89 -11.56 -1.02 8.67
C ASP A 89 -11.20 -2.45 9.07
N LEU A 90 -10.66 -2.67 10.28
CA LEU A 90 -10.40 -4.02 10.78
C LEU A 90 -11.69 -4.81 11.04
N THR A 91 -12.69 -4.19 11.69
CA THR A 91 -13.95 -4.88 12.02
C THR A 91 -14.75 -5.19 10.76
N ILE A 92 -15.02 -4.19 9.91
CA ILE A 92 -15.74 -4.37 8.65
C ILE A 92 -14.93 -5.29 7.73
N GLY A 93 -13.62 -5.11 7.64
CA GLY A 93 -12.75 -5.97 6.84
C GLY A 93 -12.75 -7.43 7.28
N TYR A 94 -12.78 -7.69 8.58
CA TYR A 94 -12.93 -9.05 9.11
C TYR A 94 -14.22 -9.73 8.65
N PHE A 95 -15.34 -9.00 8.60
CA PHE A 95 -16.65 -9.54 8.25
C PHE A 95 -16.98 -9.51 6.75
N LYS A 96 -16.47 -8.53 5.99
CA LYS A 96 -16.94 -8.21 4.62
C LYS A 96 -15.89 -8.40 3.53
N TYR A 97 -14.59 -8.35 3.85
CA TYR A 97 -13.50 -8.49 2.86
C TYR A 97 -12.25 -9.10 3.49
N ARG A 98 -12.42 -10.19 4.26
CA ARG A 98 -11.35 -10.83 5.05
C ARG A 98 -10.14 -11.22 4.21
N SER A 99 -10.38 -11.59 2.95
CA SER A 99 -9.35 -11.96 1.97
C SER A 99 -8.39 -10.81 1.62
N GLN A 100 -8.79 -9.57 1.87
CA GLN A 100 -8.04 -8.35 1.55
C GLN A 100 -7.29 -7.76 2.76
N VAL A 101 -7.63 -8.17 3.99
CA VAL A 101 -6.93 -7.71 5.20
C VAL A 101 -5.62 -8.51 5.38
N GLY A 102 -4.52 -7.95 4.88
CA GLY A 102 -3.18 -8.52 5.04
C GLY A 102 -2.71 -8.54 6.51
N LEU A 103 -1.84 -9.49 6.86
CA LEU A 103 -1.30 -9.60 8.22
C LEU A 103 -0.47 -8.37 8.61
N LEU A 104 0.52 -8.02 7.79
CA LEU A 104 1.44 -6.91 8.09
C LEU A 104 0.78 -5.54 7.85
N THR A 105 0.26 -5.34 6.63
CA THR A 105 -0.26 -4.04 6.19
C THR A 105 -1.67 -3.74 6.69
N GLY A 106 -2.42 -4.76 7.14
CA GLY A 106 -3.75 -4.61 7.73
C GLY A 106 -3.67 -4.76 9.25
N TRP A 107 -3.62 -6.00 9.74
CA TRP A 107 -3.72 -6.30 11.18
C TRP A 107 -2.67 -5.61 12.04
N ILE A 108 -1.38 -5.86 11.79
CA ILE A 108 -0.30 -5.32 12.61
C ILE A 108 -0.26 -3.80 12.49
N HIS A 109 -0.27 -3.28 11.26
CA HIS A 109 -0.23 -1.85 11.00
C HIS A 109 -1.40 -1.10 11.67
N HIS A 110 -2.65 -1.54 11.47
CA HIS A 110 -3.80 -0.85 12.06
C HIS A 110 -3.84 -0.99 13.58
N THR A 111 -3.47 -2.14 14.14
CA THR A 111 -3.42 -2.32 15.60
C THR A 111 -2.40 -1.39 16.25
N VAL A 112 -1.19 -1.29 15.67
CA VAL A 112 -0.15 -0.36 16.15
C VAL A 112 -0.65 1.08 16.07
N TYR A 113 -1.30 1.46 14.96
CA TYR A 113 -1.83 2.81 14.82
C TYR A 113 -3.03 3.10 15.72
N ILE A 114 -3.86 2.13 16.07
CA ILE A 114 -4.92 2.30 17.09
C ILE A 114 -4.28 2.65 18.44
N GLY A 115 -3.25 1.91 18.84
CA GLY A 115 -2.47 2.23 20.05
C GLY A 115 -1.82 3.60 19.98
N LEU A 116 -1.28 3.98 18.81
CA LEU A 116 -0.72 5.31 18.56
C LEU A 116 -1.79 6.40 18.70
N MET A 117 -3.00 6.20 18.16
CA MET A 117 -4.08 7.20 18.27
C MET A 117 -4.53 7.40 19.70
N PHE A 118 -4.57 6.32 20.50
CA PHE A 118 -4.80 6.43 21.93
C PHE A 118 -3.70 7.26 22.61
N TYR A 119 -2.43 6.96 22.33
CA TYR A 119 -1.31 7.75 22.87
C TYR A 119 -1.38 9.23 22.44
N VAL A 120 -1.63 9.51 21.17
CA VAL A 120 -1.73 10.88 20.61
C VAL A 120 -2.85 11.67 21.30
N ALA A 121 -3.99 11.03 21.56
CA ALA A 121 -5.12 11.65 22.25
C ALA A 121 -4.79 12.04 23.70
N HIS A 122 -3.97 11.25 24.40
CA HIS A 122 -3.59 11.50 25.79
C HIS A 122 -2.36 12.41 25.95
N ALA A 123 -1.37 12.29 25.06
CA ALA A 123 -0.10 13.00 25.17
C ALA A 123 -0.11 14.42 24.57
N LYS A 124 -1.27 14.90 24.06
CA LYS A 124 -1.42 16.23 23.42
C LYS A 124 -0.47 16.48 22.25
N ILE A 125 -0.09 15.42 21.53
CA ILE A 125 0.77 15.49 20.34
C ILE A 125 -0.03 15.41 19.03
N ALA A 126 -1.35 15.61 19.08
CA ALA A 126 -2.21 15.66 17.90
C ALA A 126 -1.70 16.62 16.79
N PRO A 127 -1.12 17.80 17.09
CA PRO A 127 -0.58 18.67 16.05
C PRO A 127 0.53 18.00 15.23
N ILE A 128 1.39 17.20 15.87
CA ILE A 128 2.47 16.46 15.21
C ILE A 128 1.88 15.40 14.27
N PHE A 129 0.88 14.67 14.75
CA PHE A 129 0.17 13.69 13.92
C PHE A 129 -0.50 14.36 12.70
N LEU A 130 -1.18 15.50 12.90
CA LEU A 130 -1.89 16.20 11.83
C LEU A 130 -0.98 16.89 10.84
N THR A 131 0.17 17.43 11.27
CA THR A 131 1.20 17.90 10.35
C THR A 131 1.68 16.77 9.43
N GLY A 132 1.91 15.57 9.98
CA GLY A 132 2.29 14.38 9.21
C GLY A 132 1.15 13.79 8.35
N ALA A 133 -0.12 14.04 8.67
CA ALA A 133 -1.26 13.44 8.00
C ALA A 133 -1.44 13.86 6.53
N ILE A 134 -0.75 14.90 6.06
CA ILE A 134 -0.68 15.25 4.63
C ILE A 134 -0.09 14.11 3.78
N MET A 135 0.66 13.20 4.41
CA MET A 135 1.17 11.98 3.80
C MET A 135 0.09 10.97 3.41
N GLU A 136 -1.19 11.20 3.74
CA GLU A 136 -2.31 10.41 3.26
C GLU A 136 -2.72 10.72 1.81
N LEU A 137 -2.26 11.83 1.22
CA LEU A 137 -2.60 12.19 -0.16
C LEU A 137 -2.25 11.09 -1.19
N PRO A 138 -1.08 10.45 -1.17
CA PRO A 138 -0.79 9.32 -2.07
C PRO A 138 -1.68 8.09 -1.82
N THR A 139 -2.15 7.88 -0.57
CA THR A 139 -3.08 6.78 -0.25
C THR A 139 -4.46 7.07 -0.80
N PHE A 140 -4.90 8.33 -0.73
CA PHE A 140 -6.13 8.76 -1.38
C PHE A 140 -6.06 8.52 -2.90
N ASP A 141 -4.98 8.93 -3.55
CA ASP A 141 -4.77 8.71 -4.98
C ASP A 141 -4.78 7.21 -5.35
N LEU A 142 -4.12 6.39 -4.54
CA LEU A 142 -4.09 4.94 -4.70
C LEU A 142 -5.48 4.32 -4.56
N GLY A 143 -6.21 4.68 -3.51
CA GLY A 143 -7.55 4.17 -3.24
C GLY A 143 -8.52 4.55 -4.35
N MET A 144 -8.51 5.82 -4.76
CA MET A 144 -9.33 6.33 -5.87
C MET A 144 -9.03 5.60 -7.18
N SER A 145 -7.75 5.38 -7.48
CA SER A 145 -7.34 4.65 -8.69
C SER A 145 -7.73 3.17 -8.67
N ASN A 146 -7.91 2.56 -7.49
CA ASN A 146 -8.42 1.19 -7.37
C ASN A 146 -9.95 1.13 -7.47
N LEU A 147 -10.67 2.10 -6.92
CA LEU A 147 -12.13 2.21 -7.05
C LEU A 147 -12.54 2.52 -8.50
N PHE A 148 -11.84 3.48 -9.13
CA PHE A 148 -12.11 3.98 -10.47
C PHE A 148 -10.86 3.83 -11.35
N PRO A 149 -10.70 2.68 -12.04
CA PRO A 149 -9.52 2.42 -12.87
C PRO A 149 -9.26 3.48 -13.96
N SER A 150 -10.29 4.19 -14.42
CA SER A 150 -10.17 5.31 -15.37
C SER A 150 -9.34 6.48 -14.83
N LEU A 151 -9.31 6.67 -13.51
CA LEU A 151 -8.53 7.73 -12.88
C LEU A 151 -7.05 7.36 -12.71
N ARG A 152 -6.67 6.11 -12.99
CA ARG A 152 -5.36 5.59 -12.64
C ARG A 152 -4.24 6.26 -13.44
N ASN A 153 -3.30 6.86 -12.73
CA ASN A 153 -2.06 7.38 -13.30
C ASN A 153 -0.86 6.96 -12.45
N ASN A 154 -0.03 6.06 -12.98
CA ASN A 154 1.11 5.50 -12.23
C ASN A 154 2.17 6.55 -11.90
N ILE A 155 2.39 7.54 -12.79
CA ILE A 155 3.36 8.61 -12.56
C ILE A 155 2.86 9.56 -11.47
N ARG A 156 1.59 9.99 -11.54
CA ARG A 156 0.97 10.82 -10.49
C ARG A 156 1.09 10.17 -9.11
N PHE A 157 0.74 8.90 -9.01
CA PHE A 157 0.86 8.15 -7.76
C PHE A 157 2.31 8.06 -7.27
N LEU A 158 3.24 7.67 -8.14
CA LEU A 158 4.63 7.46 -7.74
C LEU A 158 5.34 8.78 -7.37
N SER A 159 5.07 9.85 -8.11
CA SER A 159 5.57 11.20 -7.82
C SER A 159 5.02 11.74 -6.50
N SER A 160 3.70 11.65 -6.27
CA SER A 160 3.11 12.09 -5.00
C SER A 160 3.61 11.24 -3.82
N PHE A 161 3.74 9.92 -3.98
CA PHE A 161 4.31 9.04 -2.97
C PHE A 161 5.74 9.45 -2.62
N PHE A 162 6.59 9.71 -3.62
CA PHE A 162 7.96 10.16 -3.37
C PHE A 162 7.99 11.50 -2.63
N ILE A 163 7.25 12.50 -3.11
CA ILE A 163 7.23 13.85 -2.53
C ILE A 163 6.77 13.81 -1.07
N PHE A 164 5.61 13.19 -0.79
CA PHE A 164 5.01 13.25 0.54
C PHE A 164 5.51 12.14 1.48
N ARG A 165 5.53 10.88 1.03
CA ARG A 165 5.85 9.74 1.90
C ARG A 165 7.33 9.44 2.06
N ILE A 166 8.19 9.99 1.19
CA ILE A 166 9.65 9.84 1.26
C ILE A 166 10.31 11.18 1.61
N LEU A 167 10.29 12.16 0.69
CA LEU A 167 11.05 13.40 0.85
C LEU A 167 10.57 14.23 2.05
N TYR A 168 9.29 14.61 2.05
CA TYR A 168 8.70 15.35 3.17
C TYR A 168 8.81 14.56 4.48
N HIS A 169 8.56 13.25 4.46
CA HIS A 169 8.65 12.41 5.64
C HIS A 169 10.05 12.42 6.27
N VAL A 170 11.12 12.33 5.48
CA VAL A 170 12.51 12.41 5.98
C VAL A 170 12.78 13.77 6.61
N ILE A 171 12.41 14.86 5.93
CA ILE A 171 12.57 16.23 6.45
C ILE A 171 11.84 16.36 7.79
N TYR A 172 10.59 15.90 7.83
CA TYR A 172 9.74 15.98 9.01
C TYR A 172 10.26 15.13 10.17
N LEU A 173 10.74 13.91 9.90
CA LEU A 173 11.35 13.03 10.90
C LEU A 173 12.60 13.67 11.51
N VAL A 174 13.47 14.26 10.70
CA VAL A 174 14.66 14.97 11.19
C VAL A 174 14.26 16.13 12.09
N ASP A 175 13.27 16.93 11.69
CA ASP A 175 12.82 18.07 12.46
C ASP A 175 12.20 17.65 13.81
N VAL A 176 11.38 16.59 13.82
CA VAL A 176 10.80 15.99 15.03
C VAL A 176 11.86 15.38 15.94
N ALA A 177 12.95 14.81 15.40
CA ALA A 177 14.03 14.20 16.17
C ALA A 177 14.94 15.21 16.88
N ARG A 178 14.98 16.48 16.42
CA ARG A 178 15.84 17.52 16.98
C ARG A 178 15.59 17.71 18.48
N PRO A 179 16.65 17.91 19.29
CA PRO A 179 16.50 18.20 20.72
C PRO A 179 15.58 19.39 20.99
N HIS A 180 15.69 20.46 20.19
CA HIS A 180 14.80 21.63 20.26
C HIS A 180 13.34 21.23 20.10
N SER A 181 13.01 20.46 19.06
CA SER A 181 11.64 20.01 18.82
C SER A 181 11.11 19.13 19.92
N ARG A 182 11.93 18.18 20.39
CA ARG A 182 11.55 17.29 21.51
C ARG A 182 11.31 18.05 22.81
N SER A 183 11.99 19.17 23.05
CA SER A 183 11.84 19.95 24.29
C SER A 183 10.40 20.40 24.55
N TYR A 184 9.71 20.96 23.55
CA TYR A 184 8.31 21.39 23.69
C TYR A 184 7.30 20.24 23.55
N MET A 185 7.74 19.05 23.12
CA MET A 185 6.97 17.80 23.14
C MET A 185 7.20 16.99 24.44
N GLY A 186 7.73 17.62 25.50
CA GLY A 186 7.98 16.95 26.79
C GLY A 186 9.11 15.92 26.75
N GLY A 187 10.07 16.08 25.82
CA GLY A 187 11.19 15.16 25.64
C GLY A 187 10.84 13.82 24.97
N SER A 188 9.59 13.64 24.52
CA SER A 188 9.10 12.37 24.00
C SER A 188 9.84 11.93 22.73
N TRP A 189 10.28 10.67 22.72
CA TRP A 189 10.83 9.99 21.54
C TRP A 189 9.76 9.29 20.70
N VAL A 190 8.53 9.19 21.19
CA VAL A 190 7.47 8.42 20.52
C VAL A 190 7.20 8.93 19.10
N PRO A 191 7.05 10.25 18.85
CA PRO A 191 6.87 10.74 17.48
C PRO A 191 8.01 10.35 16.54
N THR A 192 9.26 10.46 17.00
CA THR A 192 10.45 10.09 16.22
C THR A 192 10.47 8.61 15.87
N ILE A 193 10.22 7.73 16.85
CA ILE A 193 10.21 6.28 16.65
C ILE A 193 9.09 5.89 15.67
N MET A 194 7.88 6.42 15.86
CA MET A 194 6.73 6.06 15.04
C MET A 194 6.88 6.55 13.60
N LEU A 195 7.35 7.79 13.39
CA LEU A 195 7.68 8.30 12.05
C LEU A 195 8.81 7.48 11.41
N GLY A 196 9.84 7.09 12.18
CA GLY A 196 10.93 6.24 11.70
C GLY A 196 10.43 4.88 11.18
N LEU A 197 9.60 4.19 11.97
CA LEU A 197 9.00 2.92 11.58
C LEU A 197 8.08 3.06 10.35
N ALA A 198 7.27 4.12 10.31
CA ALA A 198 6.43 4.43 9.15
C ALA A 198 7.26 4.71 7.90
N LEU A 199 8.39 5.41 8.02
CA LEU A 199 9.30 5.71 6.91
C LEU A 199 9.92 4.43 6.34
N MET A 200 10.38 3.51 7.19
CA MET A 200 10.89 2.21 6.74
C MET A 200 9.87 1.45 5.90
N MET A 201 8.61 1.45 6.35
CA MET A 201 7.50 0.85 5.61
C MET A 201 7.26 1.57 4.28
N HIS A 202 7.23 2.91 4.27
CA HIS A 202 7.04 3.69 3.04
C HIS A 202 8.15 3.47 2.02
N VAL A 203 9.42 3.40 2.45
CA VAL A 203 10.55 3.09 1.57
C VAL A 203 10.37 1.70 0.93
N SER A 204 9.95 0.71 1.71
CA SER A 204 9.69 -0.65 1.18
C SER A 204 8.59 -0.67 0.12
N TRP A 205 7.50 0.10 0.33
CA TRP A 205 6.39 0.22 -0.61
C TRP A 205 6.79 1.00 -1.86
N PHE A 206 7.52 2.10 -1.71
CA PHE A 206 8.02 2.88 -2.84
C PHE A 206 8.94 2.06 -3.73
N LYS A 207 9.87 1.29 -3.14
CA LYS A 207 10.73 0.36 -3.88
C LYS A 207 9.88 -0.64 -4.68
N GLY A 208 8.88 -1.26 -4.04
CA GLY A 208 7.96 -2.19 -4.72
C GLY A 208 7.20 -1.54 -5.88
N GLY A 209 6.66 -0.34 -5.67
CA GLY A 209 5.95 0.44 -6.68
C GLY A 209 6.84 0.81 -7.87
N LEU A 210 8.05 1.31 -7.61
CA LEU A 210 9.03 1.71 -8.63
C LEU A 210 9.51 0.50 -9.44
N THR A 211 9.91 -0.59 -8.79
CA THR A 211 10.31 -1.83 -9.49
C THR A 211 9.16 -2.37 -10.34
N GLY A 212 7.93 -2.35 -9.82
CA GLY A 212 6.74 -2.75 -10.57
C GLY A 212 6.49 -1.85 -11.78
N TYR A 213 6.71 -0.54 -11.66
CA TYR A 213 6.58 0.41 -12.76
C TYR A 213 7.61 0.15 -13.87
N ILE A 214 8.91 0.05 -13.51
CA ILE A 214 10.00 -0.19 -14.46
C ILE A 214 9.77 -1.51 -15.22
N LYS A 215 9.38 -2.58 -14.51
CA LYS A 215 9.11 -3.89 -15.14
C LYS A 215 7.94 -3.86 -16.13
N ARG A 216 6.94 -3.00 -15.93
CA ARG A 216 5.83 -2.84 -16.88
C ARG A 216 6.26 -2.04 -18.10
N GLN A 217 7.08 -1.01 -17.90
CA GLN A 217 7.63 -0.22 -19.00
C GLN A 217 8.50 -1.08 -19.92
N SER A 218 9.38 -1.92 -19.37
CA SER A 218 10.23 -2.81 -20.19
C SER A 218 9.41 -3.81 -21.00
N LYS A 219 8.35 -4.40 -20.42
CA LYS A 219 7.44 -5.31 -21.12
C LYS A 219 6.61 -4.63 -22.21
N SER A 220 6.20 -3.38 -21.99
CA SER A 220 5.46 -2.62 -23.00
C SER A 220 6.35 -2.36 -24.21
N LYS A 221 7.61 -1.96 -23.97
CA LYS A 221 8.60 -1.74 -25.03
C LYS A 221 8.92 -3.02 -25.81
N SER A 222 9.16 -4.14 -25.12
CA SER A 222 9.41 -5.41 -25.83
C SER A 222 8.22 -5.85 -26.70
N ARG A 223 6.97 -5.59 -26.27
CA ARG A 223 5.77 -5.93 -27.04
C ARG A 223 5.57 -4.99 -28.22
N SER A 224 5.92 -3.70 -28.12
CA SER A 224 5.90 -2.80 -29.27
C SER A 224 6.94 -3.20 -30.30
N ASP A 225 8.16 -3.51 -29.86
CA ASP A 225 9.27 -3.88 -30.73
C ASP A 225 8.95 -5.20 -31.48
N ALA A 226 8.39 -6.19 -30.78
CA ALA A 226 7.94 -7.44 -31.40
C ALA A 226 6.80 -7.25 -32.41
N LYS A 227 5.87 -6.31 -32.17
CA LYS A 227 4.80 -5.99 -33.14
C LYS A 227 5.36 -5.31 -34.39
N ILE A 228 6.38 -4.46 -34.24
CA ILE A 228 7.05 -3.80 -35.37
C ILE A 228 7.78 -4.85 -36.23
N ASP A 229 8.51 -5.79 -35.60
CA ASP A 229 9.20 -6.87 -36.32
C ASP A 229 8.24 -7.83 -37.04
N LEU A 230 7.08 -8.15 -36.45
CA LEU A 230 6.05 -8.95 -37.12
C LEU A 230 5.47 -8.22 -38.34
N ARG A 231 5.22 -6.90 -38.23
CA ARG A 231 4.69 -6.10 -39.33
C ARG A 231 5.70 -5.94 -40.46
N SER A 232 6.99 -5.74 -40.16
CA SER A 232 8.02 -5.65 -41.20
C SER A 232 8.15 -6.98 -41.97
N LYS A 233 8.15 -8.13 -41.28
CA LYS A 233 8.17 -9.45 -41.93
C LYS A 233 6.95 -9.67 -42.81
N GLN A 234 5.76 -9.26 -42.35
CA GLN A 234 4.55 -9.39 -43.16
C GLN A 234 4.58 -8.48 -44.41
N THR A 235 5.08 -7.25 -44.30
CA THR A 235 5.24 -6.36 -45.46
C THR A 235 6.27 -6.91 -46.46
N SER A 236 7.40 -7.44 -45.99
CA SER A 236 8.39 -8.07 -46.88
C SER A 236 7.85 -9.32 -47.57
N GLN A 237 7.03 -10.13 -46.90
CA GLN A 237 6.40 -11.30 -47.53
C GLN A 237 5.37 -10.89 -48.59
N VAL A 238 4.54 -9.88 -48.31
CA VAL A 238 3.59 -9.34 -49.30
C VAL A 238 4.34 -8.73 -50.48
N GLU A 239 5.45 -8.02 -50.30
CA GLU A 239 6.23 -7.48 -51.44
C GLU A 239 6.86 -8.59 -52.31
N ILE A 240 7.21 -9.74 -51.73
CA ILE A 240 7.70 -10.91 -52.46
C ILE A 240 6.58 -11.58 -53.24
N ASP A 241 5.41 -11.81 -52.63
CA ASP A 241 4.22 -12.36 -53.33
C ASP A 241 3.70 -11.38 -54.41
N THR A 242 3.68 -10.07 -54.12
CA THR A 242 3.25 -9.04 -55.09
C THR A 242 4.20 -8.97 -56.29
N LYS A 243 5.50 -9.27 -56.14
CA LYS A 243 6.41 -9.39 -57.30
C LYS A 243 6.18 -10.66 -58.12
N GLN A 244 5.57 -11.70 -57.55
CA GLN A 244 5.10 -12.86 -58.30
C GLN A 244 3.76 -12.59 -59.01
N ASP A 245 2.88 -11.80 -58.40
CA ASP A 245 1.55 -11.46 -58.96
C ASP A 245 1.53 -10.22 -59.88
N LEU A 246 2.58 -9.39 -59.88
CA LEU A 246 2.77 -8.31 -60.86
C LEU A 246 3.10 -8.81 -62.29
N LEU A 247 3.24 -10.12 -62.48
CA LEU A 247 3.17 -10.76 -63.80
C LEU A 247 1.73 -11.08 -64.25
N ILE A 248 0.72 -10.94 -63.38
CA ILE A 248 -0.66 -11.34 -63.66
C ILE A 248 -1.67 -10.19 -63.54
N GLU A 249 -1.46 -9.15 -62.72
CA GLU A 249 -2.56 -8.20 -62.43
C GLU A 249 -2.14 -6.72 -62.47
N ALA A 250 -1.85 -6.24 -63.67
CA ALA A 250 -2.04 -4.84 -64.02
C ALA A 250 -3.53 -4.60 -64.31
N VAL A 251 -4.38 -4.44 -63.28
CA VAL A 251 -5.73 -3.84 -63.29
C VAL A 251 -6.29 -3.89 -61.87
N SER A 252 -6.96 -2.82 -61.41
CA SER A 252 -7.64 -2.67 -60.10
C SER A 252 -6.69 -2.37 -58.93
N GLY A 253 -6.86 -1.38 -58.06
CA GLY A 253 -8.00 -0.53 -57.71
C GLY A 253 -7.81 -0.13 -56.24
N TYR A 254 -7.76 1.17 -55.98
CA TYR A 254 -7.52 1.88 -54.71
C TYR A 254 -8.36 1.39 -53.51
N ASP A 255 -7.80 1.32 -52.28
CA ASP A 255 -8.58 1.69 -51.07
C ASP A 255 -7.74 2.07 -49.84
N GLU A 256 -8.26 3.07 -49.12
CA GLU A 256 -7.81 3.66 -47.87
C GLU A 256 -8.45 2.97 -46.65
N ASN A 257 -7.72 2.89 -45.53
CA ASN A 257 -8.17 3.08 -44.14
C ASN A 257 -7.54 2.08 -43.16
N ILE A 258 -6.51 2.51 -42.43
CA ILE A 258 -6.19 1.96 -41.11
C ILE A 258 -5.79 3.09 -40.16
N LYS A 259 -6.74 3.57 -39.37
CA LYS A 259 -6.50 4.23 -38.08
C LYS A 259 -7.49 3.64 -37.06
N ASP A 260 -6.97 2.85 -36.13
CA ASP A 260 -7.32 2.90 -34.69
C ASP A 260 -6.73 1.68 -33.96
N GLY A 261 -6.04 1.93 -32.84
CA GLY A 261 -5.55 0.82 -32.01
C GLY A 261 -4.45 1.14 -31.01
N LEU A 262 -4.58 2.20 -30.20
CA LEU A 262 -3.73 2.45 -29.03
C LEU A 262 -4.58 2.70 -27.78
N LEU A 263 -5.30 1.68 -27.33
CA LEU A 263 -5.82 1.61 -25.97
C LEU A 263 -5.33 0.31 -25.30
N PRO A 264 -4.73 0.38 -24.09
CA PRO A 264 -4.18 -0.80 -23.44
C PRO A 264 -5.27 -1.72 -22.86
N SER A 265 -4.97 -3.01 -22.98
CA SER A 265 -5.76 -4.18 -22.58
C SER A 265 -5.81 -4.41 -21.05
N SER A 266 -7.03 -4.67 -20.57
CA SER A 266 -7.49 -5.35 -19.34
C SER A 266 -6.96 -4.92 -17.93
N PRO A 267 -7.86 -4.65 -16.95
CA PRO A 267 -7.52 -4.21 -15.58
C PRO A 267 -6.84 -5.24 -14.65
N ASP A 268 -6.78 -6.53 -15.01
CA ASP A 268 -6.50 -7.61 -14.04
C ASP A 268 -5.01 -7.86 -13.74
N ASP A 269 -4.09 -7.36 -14.57
CA ASP A 269 -2.65 -7.69 -14.47
C ASP A 269 -1.81 -6.71 -13.62
N SER A 270 -2.45 -5.93 -12.75
CA SER A 270 -1.81 -4.75 -12.15
C SER A 270 -1.46 -4.89 -10.66
N PRO A 271 -0.16 -5.03 -10.31
CA PRO A 271 0.32 -5.15 -8.94
C PRO A 271 0.62 -3.79 -8.29
N LEU A 272 -0.06 -2.69 -8.66
CA LEU A 272 -0.08 -1.47 -7.83
C LEU A 272 -0.99 -1.64 -6.60
N VAL A 273 -1.16 -2.87 -6.14
CA VAL A 273 -1.52 -3.12 -4.76
C VAL A 273 -0.30 -2.67 -3.94
N THR A 274 -0.49 -2.12 -2.74
CA THR A 274 0.48 -2.39 -1.68
C THR A 274 0.82 -3.86 -1.81
N PRO A 275 2.08 -4.27 -2.03
CA PRO A 275 2.39 -5.66 -2.30
C PRO A 275 1.58 -6.48 -1.31
N ARG A 276 0.75 -7.43 -1.76
CA ARG A 276 0.46 -8.59 -0.91
C ARG A 276 1.85 -9.02 -0.53
N THR A 277 2.30 -8.63 0.65
CA THR A 277 3.61 -9.01 1.13
C THR A 277 3.41 -10.50 1.24
N PRO A 278 4.01 -11.34 0.36
CA PRO A 278 4.15 -12.72 0.78
C PRO A 278 4.82 -12.59 2.14
N SER A 279 4.30 -13.29 3.14
CA SER A 279 4.80 -13.25 4.51
C SER A 279 6.28 -13.66 4.65
N SER A 280 6.95 -13.93 3.54
CA SER A 280 8.41 -13.91 3.39
C SER A 280 8.97 -12.47 3.51
N GLY A 281 9.06 -11.96 4.73
CA GLY A 281 10.04 -10.92 5.05
C GLY A 281 11.44 -11.52 5.18
N PRO A 282 12.52 -10.79 4.85
CA PRO A 282 13.85 -11.16 5.30
C PRO A 282 13.88 -10.99 6.83
N PHE A 283 14.26 -12.05 7.54
CA PHE A 283 14.55 -11.97 8.97
C PHE A 283 15.63 -10.92 9.20
N LEU A 284 15.28 -9.78 9.79
CA LEU A 284 16.23 -9.01 10.57
C LEU A 284 16.35 -9.73 11.91
N HIS A 285 17.45 -10.44 12.09
CA HIS A 285 17.82 -11.09 13.35
C HIS A 285 18.16 -9.99 14.37
N LEU A 286 17.12 -9.42 14.99
CA LEU A 286 17.21 -8.36 16.02
C LEU A 286 17.52 -8.96 17.39
N SER A 287 18.57 -9.77 17.49
CA SER A 287 18.88 -10.50 18.73
C SER A 287 19.64 -9.68 19.80
N ASN A 288 19.79 -8.36 19.66
CA ASN A 288 20.48 -7.56 20.69
C ASN A 288 20.24 -6.03 20.59
N ILE A 289 18.98 -5.59 20.52
CA ILE A 289 18.66 -4.18 20.82
C ILE A 289 18.32 -4.07 22.30
N GLN A 290 19.29 -3.62 23.11
CA GLN A 290 19.01 -3.05 24.43
C GLN A 290 18.23 -1.75 24.22
N ILE A 291 16.91 -1.79 24.46
CA ILE A 291 16.08 -0.59 24.51
C ILE A 291 16.46 0.16 25.79
N PRO A 292 16.97 1.41 25.73
CA PRO A 292 17.22 2.19 26.93
C PRO A 292 15.91 2.41 27.68
N ASN A 293 15.95 2.24 29.00
CA ASN A 293 14.83 2.39 29.93
C ASN A 293 13.98 3.64 29.59
N LEU A 294 12.80 3.40 29.03
CA LEU A 294 11.74 4.40 28.89
C LEU A 294 11.16 4.66 30.29
N ASN A 295 11.79 5.57 31.05
CA ASN A 295 11.22 6.13 32.26
C ASN A 295 10.03 7.03 31.88
N LEU A 296 8.87 6.41 31.65
CA LEU A 296 7.59 7.09 31.56
C LEU A 296 7.19 7.48 32.99
N ASN A 297 7.62 8.65 33.44
CA ASN A 297 7.20 9.22 34.72
C ASN A 297 5.76 9.76 34.60
N LEU A 298 4.80 8.84 34.50
CA LEU A 298 3.37 9.14 34.54
C LEU A 298 2.93 9.17 36.01
N ASN A 299 3.07 10.33 36.64
CA ASN A 299 2.55 10.58 37.98
C ASN A 299 1.03 10.74 37.92
N MET A 300 0.32 9.63 37.75
CA MET A 300 -1.13 9.54 37.93
C MET A 300 -1.41 8.41 38.93
N ASN A 301 -2.11 8.74 40.02
CA ASN A 301 -2.72 7.75 40.93
C ASN A 301 -3.78 6.94 40.16
N MET A 302 -3.31 5.97 39.39
CA MET A 302 -4.14 4.90 38.85
C MET A 302 -4.34 3.84 39.94
N PRO A 303 -5.53 3.22 40.05
CA PRO A 303 -5.69 2.01 40.84
C PRO A 303 -4.65 0.98 40.39
N THR A 304 -4.00 0.33 41.36
CA THR A 304 -2.94 -0.67 41.13
C THR A 304 -3.45 -1.73 40.16
N LEU A 305 -3.01 -1.62 38.90
CA LEU A 305 -3.20 -2.68 37.91
C LEU A 305 -2.46 -3.92 38.44
N PRO A 306 -3.07 -5.11 38.36
CA PRO A 306 -2.41 -6.34 38.76
C PRO A 306 -1.10 -6.47 37.99
N SER A 307 -0.05 -6.93 38.68
CA SER A 307 1.26 -7.10 38.07
C SER A 307 1.16 -8.04 36.86
N LEU A 308 2.07 -7.88 35.90
CA LEU A 308 2.14 -8.77 34.73
C LEU A 308 2.24 -10.25 35.17
N THR A 309 2.83 -10.51 36.33
CA THR A 309 2.91 -11.83 36.98
C THR A 309 1.54 -12.33 37.47
N GLU A 310 0.72 -11.47 38.09
CA GLU A 310 -0.66 -11.79 38.51
C GLU A 310 -1.60 -11.98 37.31
N LEU A 311 -1.45 -11.17 36.27
CA LEU A 311 -2.18 -11.32 35.01
C LEU A 311 -1.81 -12.62 34.29
N THR A 312 -0.54 -13.01 34.37
CA THR A 312 -0.04 -14.29 33.82
C THR A 312 -0.47 -15.48 34.68
N ALA A 313 -0.64 -15.30 35.99
CA ALA A 313 -1.16 -16.33 36.90
C ALA A 313 -2.68 -16.51 36.80
N ALA A 314 -3.43 -15.44 36.51
CA ALA A 314 -4.87 -15.47 36.27
C ALA A 314 -5.26 -16.00 34.88
N LEU A 315 -4.32 -15.98 33.92
CA LEU A 315 -4.50 -16.60 32.61
C LEU A 315 -4.37 -18.12 32.73
N ASN A 316 -5.52 -18.78 32.72
CA ASN A 316 -5.64 -20.24 32.77
C ASN A 316 -4.92 -20.86 31.55
N LYS A 317 -3.69 -21.36 31.75
CA LYS A 317 -2.77 -21.83 30.69
C LYS A 317 -3.40 -22.88 29.78
N GLU A 318 -4.31 -23.72 30.29
CA GLU A 318 -4.95 -24.78 29.50
C GLU A 318 -5.85 -24.23 28.39
N LYS A 319 -6.64 -23.18 28.65
CA LYS A 319 -7.52 -22.56 27.62
C LYS A 319 -6.76 -21.81 26.53
N LEU A 320 -5.57 -21.31 26.85
CA LEU A 320 -4.70 -20.60 25.89
C LEU A 320 -3.86 -21.55 25.04
N VAL A 321 -3.57 -22.76 25.54
CA VAL A 321 -2.92 -23.80 24.73
C VAL A 321 -3.88 -24.34 23.68
N GLU A 322 -5.16 -24.55 24.02
CA GLU A 322 -6.19 -24.93 23.03
C GLU A 322 -6.45 -23.84 21.99
N SER A 323 -6.57 -22.56 22.39
CA SER A 323 -6.79 -21.48 21.42
C SER A 323 -5.51 -21.13 20.61
N GLY A 324 -4.34 -21.33 21.21
CA GLY A 324 -3.03 -21.10 20.58
C GLY A 324 -2.70 -22.16 19.53
N GLN A 325 -3.13 -23.41 19.72
CA GLN A 325 -3.02 -24.46 18.72
C GLN A 325 -3.86 -24.13 17.47
N GLY A 326 -5.11 -23.68 17.64
CA GLY A 326 -5.96 -23.28 16.51
C GLY A 326 -5.39 -22.10 15.70
N PHE A 327 -4.80 -21.11 16.35
CA PHE A 327 -4.11 -20.02 15.64
C PHE A 327 -2.83 -20.49 14.94
N LYS A 328 -2.02 -21.32 15.61
CA LYS A 328 -0.79 -21.88 15.04
C LYS A 328 -1.09 -22.78 13.83
N GLU A 329 -2.16 -23.55 13.89
CA GLU A 329 -2.64 -24.39 12.78
C GLU A 329 -3.22 -23.55 11.65
N ALA A 330 -4.00 -22.49 11.94
CA ALA A 330 -4.50 -21.58 10.91
C ALA A 330 -3.36 -20.83 10.19
N VAL A 331 -2.32 -20.41 10.92
CA VAL A 331 -1.12 -19.79 10.34
C VAL A 331 -0.32 -20.80 9.53
N LYS A 332 -0.13 -22.02 10.04
CA LYS A 332 0.58 -23.11 9.35
C LYS A 332 -0.14 -23.50 8.05
N HIS A 333 -1.46 -23.73 8.12
CA HIS A 333 -2.29 -24.03 6.96
C HIS A 333 -2.20 -22.93 5.89
N ARG A 334 -2.28 -21.66 6.29
CA ARG A 334 -2.17 -20.53 5.36
C ARG A 334 -0.76 -20.39 4.78
N TRP A 335 0.27 -20.75 5.54
CA TRP A 335 1.65 -20.80 5.07
C TRP A 335 1.87 -21.92 4.04
N ASP A 336 1.34 -23.11 4.31
CA ASP A 336 1.43 -24.26 3.43
C ASP A 336 0.65 -24.02 2.12
N GLU A 337 -0.53 -23.40 2.17
CA GLU A 337 -1.30 -22.97 1.00
C GLU A 337 -0.53 -21.98 0.11
N GLN A 338 0.20 -21.04 0.72
CA GLN A 338 1.05 -20.09 -0.01
C GLN A 338 2.27 -20.78 -0.63
N LYS A 339 2.88 -21.73 0.10
CA LYS A 339 4.02 -22.53 -0.37
C LYS A 339 3.64 -23.39 -1.57
N GLU A 340 2.47 -24.01 -1.54
CA GLU A 340 1.93 -24.80 -2.65
C GLU A 340 1.71 -23.93 -3.90
N LYS A 341 1.04 -22.78 -3.76
CA LYS A 341 0.85 -21.81 -4.87
C LYS A 341 2.19 -21.36 -5.47
N PHE A 342 3.23 -21.23 -4.65
CA PHE A 342 4.57 -20.88 -5.11
C PHE A 342 5.23 -22.00 -5.92
N ASN A 343 5.13 -23.24 -5.44
CA ASN A 343 5.65 -24.41 -6.14
C ASN A 343 4.95 -24.63 -7.48
N THR A 344 3.62 -24.52 -7.53
CA THR A 344 2.85 -24.68 -8.77
C THR A 344 3.22 -23.60 -9.79
N ARG A 345 3.39 -22.35 -9.34
CA ARG A 345 3.80 -21.25 -10.23
C ARG A 345 5.24 -21.39 -10.72
N GLY A 346 6.14 -21.89 -9.87
CA GLY A 346 7.52 -22.22 -10.25
C GLY A 346 7.57 -23.33 -11.29
N GLN A 347 6.78 -24.39 -11.13
CA GLN A 347 6.68 -25.50 -12.09
C GLN A 347 6.10 -25.06 -13.44
N LEU A 348 5.10 -24.18 -13.44
CA LEU A 348 4.53 -23.63 -14.67
C LEU A 348 5.52 -22.74 -15.44
N LEU A 349 6.30 -21.92 -14.72
CA LEU A 349 7.36 -21.11 -15.32
C LEU A 349 8.50 -21.99 -15.87
N TYR A 350 8.88 -23.05 -15.17
CA TYR A 350 9.87 -24.01 -15.63
C TYR A 350 9.40 -24.77 -16.89
N LYS A 351 8.15 -25.24 -16.92
CA LYS A 351 7.57 -25.88 -18.11
C LYS A 351 7.53 -24.95 -19.31
N ARG A 352 7.15 -23.68 -19.10
CA ARG A 352 7.12 -22.68 -20.17
C ARG A 352 8.51 -22.41 -20.75
N ASN A 353 9.53 -22.24 -19.90
CA ASN A 353 10.92 -22.07 -20.37
C ASN A 353 11.46 -23.29 -21.12
N LYS A 354 10.99 -24.51 -20.77
CA LYS A 354 11.38 -25.74 -21.47
C LYS A 354 10.73 -25.87 -22.86
N LEU A 355 9.52 -25.36 -23.03
CA LEU A 355 8.82 -25.30 -24.34
C LEU A 355 9.49 -24.29 -25.28
N ASP A 356 9.76 -23.05 -24.81
CA ASP A 356 10.47 -22.03 -25.60
C ASP A 356 11.84 -22.52 -26.11
N ARG A 357 12.54 -23.35 -25.32
CA ARG A 357 13.85 -23.89 -25.71
C ARG A 357 13.77 -24.99 -26.76
N ARG A 358 12.67 -25.75 -26.82
CA ARG A 358 12.47 -26.80 -27.83
C ARG A 358 12.14 -26.22 -29.19
N ASP A 359 11.28 -25.21 -29.23
CA ASP A 359 10.89 -24.54 -30.48
C ASP A 359 12.06 -23.78 -31.12
N SER A 360 13.08 -23.44 -30.32
CA SER A 360 14.31 -22.79 -30.80
C SER A 360 15.34 -23.75 -31.40
N GLU A 361 15.30 -25.04 -31.08
CA GLU A 361 16.27 -26.05 -31.54
C GLU A 361 15.80 -26.78 -32.83
N GLU A 362 14.54 -26.66 -33.24
CA GLU A 362 13.97 -27.40 -34.38
C GLU A 362 14.08 -26.68 -35.74
N ILE A 363 14.58 -25.44 -35.78
CA ILE A 363 14.76 -24.65 -37.02
C ILE A 363 16.23 -24.33 -37.25
N VAL A 364 17.04 -25.36 -37.48
CA VAL A 364 18.35 -25.24 -38.14
C VAL A 364 18.35 -26.19 -39.34
N VAL A 365 17.66 -25.79 -40.40
CA VAL A 365 17.74 -26.47 -41.69
C VAL A 365 19.03 -26.04 -42.36
N VAL A 366 20.05 -26.91 -42.31
CA VAL A 366 21.31 -26.74 -43.03
C VAL A 366 21.00 -26.84 -44.52
N ARG A 367 21.03 -25.71 -45.22
CA ARG A 367 21.00 -25.66 -46.69
C ARG A 367 22.41 -25.97 -47.18
N GLU A 368 22.64 -27.19 -47.66
CA GLU A 368 23.85 -27.49 -48.44
C GLU A 368 23.75 -26.76 -49.78
N VAL A 369 24.73 -25.91 -50.06
CA VAL A 369 24.90 -25.23 -51.33
C VAL A 369 25.78 -26.10 -52.20
N VAL A 370 25.18 -26.74 -53.20
CA VAL A 370 25.92 -27.40 -54.29
C VAL A 370 26.37 -26.31 -55.26
N MET A 371 27.68 -26.18 -55.45
CA MET A 371 28.25 -25.34 -56.51
C MET A 371 28.49 -26.21 -57.74
N GLU A 372 27.89 -25.84 -58.86
CA GLU A 372 28.25 -26.28 -60.21
C GLU A 372 29.01 -25.18 -60.96
#